data_AF-X1JP77-F1
#
_entry.id   AF-X1JP77-F1
#
_cell.length_a   1.000
_cell.length_b   1.000
_cell.length_c   1.000
_cell.angle_alpha   90.00
_cell.angle_beta   90.00
_cell.angle_gamma   90.00
#
_symmetry.space_group_name_H-M   'P 1'
#
loop_
_entity.id
_entity.type
_entity.pdbx_description
1 polymer ?
#
loop_
_entity_poly.entity_id
_entity_poly.type
_entity_poly.pdbx_seq_one_letter_code
_entity_poly.pdbx_strand_id
1 'polypeptide(L)'
;MSPYISLAKLAVESFIKEGKIISSSFVMKLLRNKSLSEDLKDKLFNQKAGTFVTIEKEETSENLPRSEGKRTLRGCIGTYLPIRVNIAEEIIRNAIAAAKEDYRFEPIQKEELPYLLYTVYILS
;
A
#
# COMPACT_ATOMS: atom_id res chain seq x y z
N MET A 1 2.61 -7.42 10.77
CA MET A 1 2.08 -6.89 9.49
C MET A 1 3.09 -7.22 8.39
N SER A 2 2.63 -7.69 7.22
CA SER A 2 3.52 -8.05 6.10
C SER A 2 4.36 -6.84 5.64
N PRO A 3 5.63 -7.02 5.25
CA PRO A 3 6.45 -5.94 4.71
C PRO A 3 5.86 -5.27 3.47
N TYR A 4 5.14 -6.01 2.63
CA TYR A 4 4.42 -5.46 1.48
C TYR A 4 3.33 -4.47 1.89
N ILE A 5 2.52 -4.84 2.88
CA ILE A 5 1.44 -4.00 3.43
C ILE A 5 2.04 -2.76 4.10
N SER A 6 3.15 -2.95 4.83
CA SER A 6 3.85 -1.85 5.51
C SER A 6 4.43 -0.85 4.50
N LEU A 7 4.93 -1.35 3.36
CA LEU A 7 5.41 -0.53 2.26
C LEU A 7 4.26 0.26 1.60
N ALA A 8 3.14 -0.39 1.28
CA ALA A 8 1.97 0.28 0.71
C ALA A 8 1.44 1.40 1.65
N LYS A 9 1.32 1.10 2.95
CA LYS A 9 0.92 2.08 3.96
C LYS A 9 1.88 3.25 4.03
N LEU A 10 3.19 3.00 4.09
CA LEU A 10 4.21 4.06 4.11
C LEU A 10 4.14 4.95 2.87
N ALA A 11 3.99 4.34 1.68
CA ALA A 11 3.88 5.09 0.43
C ALA A 11 2.68 6.04 0.42
N VAL A 12 1.52 5.55 0.83
CA VAL A 12 0.28 6.35 0.90
C VAL A 12 0.39 7.45 1.95
N GLU A 13 0.88 7.13 3.15
CA GLU A 13 1.01 8.14 4.21
C GLU A 13 2.02 9.23 3.86
N SER A 14 3.20 8.88 3.32
CA SER A 14 4.20 9.87 2.90
C SER A 14 3.67 10.76 1.77
N PHE A 15 2.94 10.18 0.82
CA PHE A 15 2.37 10.95 -0.26
C PHE A 15 1.27 11.90 0.21
N ILE A 16 0.34 11.44 1.06
CA ILE A 16 -0.78 12.26 1.54
C ILE A 16 -0.30 13.33 2.54
N LYS A 17 0.63 13.00 3.44
CA LYS A 17 1.10 13.94 4.47
C LYS A 17 2.09 14.96 3.92
N GLU A 18 2.94 14.58 2.97
CA GLU A 18 4.11 15.37 2.56
C GLU A 18 4.20 15.62 1.05
N GLY A 19 3.33 15.02 0.23
CA GLY A 19 3.42 15.07 -1.23
C GLY A 19 4.61 14.29 -1.79
N LYS A 20 5.27 13.45 -0.98
CA LYS A 20 6.51 12.76 -1.36
C LYS A 20 6.25 11.34 -1.81
N ILE A 21 6.81 11.00 -2.97
CA ILE A 21 6.91 9.61 -3.42
C ILE A 21 8.21 9.05 -2.84
N ILE A 22 8.09 8.03 -1.98
CA ILE A 22 9.26 7.33 -1.44
C ILE A 22 9.94 6.51 -2.54
N SER A 23 11.27 6.43 -2.53
CA SER A 23 12.01 5.58 -3.45
C SER A 23 12.22 4.18 -2.88
N SER A 24 12.31 3.17 -3.76
CA SER A 24 12.74 1.83 -3.37
C SER A 24 14.10 1.82 -2.66
N SER A 25 15.02 2.71 -3.03
CA SER A 25 16.33 2.84 -2.37
C SER A 25 16.23 3.33 -0.91
N PHE A 26 15.30 4.25 -0.63
CA PHE A 26 15.01 4.69 0.74
C PHE A 26 14.39 3.54 1.55
N VAL A 27 13.41 2.84 0.96
CA VAL A 27 12.76 1.68 1.59
C VAL A 27 13.77 0.57 1.88
N MET A 28 14.69 0.29 0.96
CA MET A 28 15.75 -0.70 1.15
C MET A 28 16.62 -0.35 2.36
N LYS A 29 16.99 0.93 2.55
CA LYS A 29 17.73 1.40 3.73
C LYS A 29 16.92 1.24 5.01
N LEU A 30 15.62 1.56 4.97
CA LEU A 30 14.72 1.43 6.12
C LEU A 30 14.55 -0.05 6.53
N LEU A 31 14.47 -0.95 5.54
CA LEU A 31 14.29 -2.39 5.78
C LEU A 31 15.58 -3.12 6.14
N ARG A 32 16.78 -2.57 5.86
CA ARG A 32 18.05 -3.14 6.35
C ARG A 32 18.12 -3.23 7.87
N ASN A 33 17.48 -2.30 8.57
CA ASN A 33 17.46 -2.27 10.03
C ASN A 33 16.38 -3.20 10.63
N LYS A 34 15.59 -3.87 9.79
CA LYS A 34 14.60 -4.88 10.22
C LYS A 34 15.12 -6.27 9.84
N SER A 35 14.86 -7.26 10.70
CA SER A 35 15.12 -8.68 10.41
C SER A 35 14.17 -9.22 9.33
N LEU A 36 14.35 -8.77 8.08
CA LEU A 36 13.73 -9.40 6.90
C LEU A 36 14.62 -10.55 6.41
N SER A 37 13.99 -11.66 6.02
CA SER A 37 14.70 -12.74 5.33
C SER A 37 15.29 -12.25 4.02
N GLU A 38 16.43 -12.82 3.63
CA GLU A 38 17.08 -12.49 2.35
C GLU A 38 16.19 -12.83 1.15
N ASP A 39 15.42 -13.92 1.20
CA ASP A 39 14.43 -14.28 0.17
C ASP A 39 13.39 -13.17 -0.05
N LEU A 40 12.91 -12.54 1.03
CA LEU A 40 11.93 -11.47 0.92
C LEU A 40 12.55 -10.18 0.36
N LYS A 41 13.80 -9.89 0.72
CA LYS A 41 14.55 -8.76 0.14
C LYS A 41 14.74 -8.97 -1.36
N ASP A 42 15.14 -10.18 -1.76
CA ASP A 42 15.30 -10.53 -3.17
C ASP A 42 13.99 -10.34 -3.95
N LYS A 43 12.88 -10.89 -3.44
CA LYS A 43 11.55 -10.70 -4.05
C LYS A 43 11.18 -9.22 -4.19
N LEU A 44 11.35 -8.43 -3.14
CA LEU A 44 10.98 -7.01 -3.14
C LEU A 44 11.81 -6.18 -4.12
N PHE A 45 13.11 -6.41 -4.19
CA PHE A 45 14.05 -5.48 -4.81
C PHE A 45 14.67 -5.96 -6.12
N ASN A 46 14.68 -7.27 -6.38
CA ASN A 46 15.31 -7.87 -7.56
C ASN A 46 14.31 -8.56 -8.50
N GLN A 47 13.11 -8.89 -8.03
CA GLN A 47 12.09 -9.54 -8.85
C GLN A 47 11.05 -8.54 -9.37
N LYS A 48 10.38 -8.92 -10.45
CA LYS A 48 9.28 -8.18 -11.08
C LYS A 48 8.00 -9.02 -11.00
N ALA A 49 6.91 -8.39 -10.61
CA ALA A 49 5.58 -8.98 -10.61
C ALA A 49 4.53 -7.91 -10.81
N GLY A 50 3.40 -8.27 -11.41
CA GLY A 50 2.20 -7.45 -11.33
C GLY A 50 1.72 -7.38 -9.87
N THR A 51 1.15 -6.25 -9.46
CA THR A 51 0.61 -6.11 -8.09
C THR A 51 -0.71 -5.38 -8.09
N PHE A 52 -1.58 -5.72 -7.15
CA PHE A 52 -2.78 -4.93 -6.84
C PHE A 52 -2.73 -4.46 -5.40
N VAL A 53 -2.98 -3.17 -5.18
CA VAL A 53 -3.12 -2.59 -3.85
C VAL A 53 -4.57 -2.19 -3.66
N THR A 54 -5.22 -2.84 -2.68
CA THR A 54 -6.57 -2.51 -2.24
C THR A 54 -6.48 -1.75 -0.92
N ILE A 55 -7.21 -0.64 -0.83
CA ILE A 55 -7.38 0.16 0.37
C ILE A 55 -8.84 0.01 0.77
N GLU A 56 -9.07 -0.39 2.01
CA GLU A 56 -10.38 -0.40 2.65
C GLU A 56 -10.39 0.62 3.78
N LYS A 57 -11.56 1.16 4.12
CA LYS A 57 -11.77 2.01 5.27
C LYS A 57 -12.62 1.28 6.30
N GLU A 58 -12.17 1.28 7.55
CA GLU A 58 -12.98 0.82 8.67
C GLU A 58 -14.04 1.87 9.00
N GLU A 59 -15.31 1.48 8.94
CA GLU A 59 -16.42 2.35 9.35
C GLU A 59 -16.61 2.25 10.86
N THR A 60 -16.42 3.38 11.54
CA THR A 60 -16.83 3.53 12.94
C THR A 60 -18.20 4.21 12.97
N SER A 61 -19.27 3.45 13.16
CA SER A 61 -20.57 4.03 13.55
C SER A 61 -20.68 3.96 15.07
N GLU A 62 -21.02 5.08 15.71
CA GLU A 62 -21.27 5.16 17.16
C GLU A 62 -22.35 4.16 17.63
N ASN A 63 -23.17 3.67 16.69
CA ASN A 63 -24.28 2.75 16.94
C ASN A 63 -24.04 1.32 16.42
N LEU A 64 -22.84 0.98 15.92
CA LEU A 64 -22.49 -0.41 15.59
C LEU A 64 -21.55 -1.01 16.65
N PRO A 65 -21.76 -2.27 17.06
CA PRO A 65 -20.80 -2.97 17.91
C PRO A 65 -19.42 -3.02 17.23
N ARG A 66 -18.33 -2.72 17.97
CA ARG A 66 -16.94 -2.81 17.46
C ARG A 66 -16.59 -4.18 16.87
N SER A 67 -17.32 -5.22 17.25
CA SER A 67 -17.18 -6.60 16.74
C SER A 67 -17.72 -6.80 15.32
N GLU A 68 -18.50 -5.86 14.77
CA GLU A 68 -19.04 -5.88 13.40
C GLU A 68 -18.53 -4.68 12.58
N GLY A 69 -17.24 -4.34 12.72
CA GLY A 69 -16.62 -3.28 11.93
C GLY A 69 -16.80 -3.55 10.43
N LYS A 70 -17.66 -2.76 9.77
CA LYS A 70 -17.85 -2.83 8.33
C LYS A 70 -16.65 -2.20 7.65
N ARG A 71 -16.09 -2.91 6.68
CA ARG A 71 -15.04 -2.39 5.81
C ARG A 71 -15.66 -1.99 4.49
N THR A 72 -15.32 -0.83 4.00
CA THR A 72 -15.73 -0.38 2.67
C THR A 72 -14.54 -0.14 1.78
N LEU A 73 -14.66 -0.56 0.53
CA LEU A 73 -13.63 -0.32 -0.48
C LEU A 73 -13.40 1.19 -0.60
N ARG A 74 -12.14 1.62 -0.49
CA ARG A 74 -11.73 3.03 -0.54
C ARG A 74 -10.77 3.35 -1.67
N GLY A 75 -10.26 2.32 -2.35
CA GLY A 75 -9.48 2.40 -3.57
C GLY A 75 -8.90 1.04 -3.94
N CYS A 76 -8.75 0.76 -5.24
CA CYS A 76 -8.03 -0.42 -5.71
C CYS A 76 -7.42 -0.16 -7.09
N ILE A 77 -6.10 -0.19 -7.15
CA ILE A 77 -5.33 -0.05 -8.40
C ILE A 77 -4.24 -1.12 -8.43
N GLY A 78 -3.97 -1.61 -9.62
CA GLY A 78 -2.91 -2.56 -9.84
C GLY A 78 -2.54 -2.72 -11.30
N THR A 79 -1.50 -3.51 -11.50
CA THR A 79 -0.92 -3.85 -12.80
C THR A 79 -0.89 -5.37 -12.92
N TYR A 80 -1.44 -5.90 -14.01
CA TYR A 80 -1.47 -7.34 -14.27
C TYR A 80 -0.11 -7.87 -14.77
N LEU A 81 0.68 -7.02 -15.44
CA LEU A 81 2.07 -7.27 -15.81
C LEU A 81 2.97 -6.24 -15.11
N PRO A 82 4.20 -6.62 -14.74
CA PRO A 82 5.13 -5.68 -14.13
C PRO A 82 5.53 -4.59 -15.12
N ILE A 83 5.37 -3.33 -14.72
CA ILE A 83 5.80 -2.16 -15.51
C ILE A 83 6.92 -1.39 -14.81
N ARG A 84 7.24 -1.74 -13.55
CA ARG A 84 8.33 -1.15 -12.77
C ARG A 84 9.54 -2.07 -12.69
N VAL A 85 10.62 -1.50 -12.18
CA VAL A 85 11.92 -2.18 -12.10
C VAL A 85 11.93 -3.33 -11.08
N ASN A 86 11.07 -3.26 -10.06
CA ASN A 86 10.89 -4.32 -9.06
C ASN A 86 9.51 -4.23 -8.38
N ILE A 87 9.17 -5.27 -7.60
CA ILE A 87 7.93 -5.35 -6.83
C ILE A 87 7.76 -4.16 -5.88
N ALA A 88 8.84 -3.67 -5.24
CA ALA A 88 8.75 -2.56 -4.32
C ALA A 88 8.25 -1.27 -5.01
N GLU A 89 8.82 -0.90 -6.16
CA GLU A 89 8.36 0.24 -6.96
C GLU A 89 6.94 0.03 -7.50
N GLU A 90 6.59 -1.21 -7.87
CA GLU A 90 5.23 -1.55 -8.31
C GLU A 90 4.20 -1.29 -7.19
N ILE A 91 4.49 -1.76 -5.97
CA ILE A 91 3.63 -1.53 -4.79
C ILE A 91 3.54 -0.04 -4.45
N ILE A 92 4.66 0.69 -4.42
CA ILE A 92 4.67 2.13 -4.09
C ILE A 92 3.74 2.89 -5.04
N ARG A 93 3.85 2.63 -6.35
CA ARG A 93 3.08 3.32 -7.37
C ARG A 93 1.61 2.93 -7.33
N ASN A 94 1.30 1.64 -7.25
CA ASN A 94 -0.07 1.16 -7.19
C ASN A 94 -0.77 1.59 -5.89
N ALA A 95 -0.06 1.68 -4.76
CA ALA A 95 -0.62 2.16 -3.50
C ALA A 95 -1.00 3.65 -3.58
N ILE A 96 -0.12 4.49 -4.13
CA ILE A 96 -0.41 5.93 -4.32
C ILE A 96 -1.58 6.12 -5.30
N ALA A 97 -1.58 5.38 -6.41
CA ALA A 97 -2.66 5.43 -7.39
C ALA A 97 -4.00 4.97 -6.79
N ALA A 98 -4.00 3.89 -5.99
CA ALA A 98 -5.21 3.46 -5.27
C ALA A 98 -5.75 4.54 -4.32
N ALA A 99 -4.87 5.37 -3.75
CA ALA A 99 -5.26 6.44 -2.83
C ALA A 99 -5.69 7.75 -3.52
N LYS A 100 -5.18 8.05 -4.72
CA LYS A 100 -5.30 9.38 -5.36
C LYS A 100 -5.94 9.35 -6.75
N GLU A 101 -5.82 8.25 -7.48
CA GLU A 101 -6.09 8.15 -8.91
C GLU A 101 -7.21 7.16 -9.27
N ASP A 102 -7.76 6.43 -8.30
CA ASP A 102 -8.94 5.58 -8.51
C ASP A 102 -10.19 6.45 -8.72
N TYR A 103 -10.58 6.63 -9.99
CA TYR A 103 -11.67 7.51 -10.42
C TYR A 103 -13.04 7.23 -9.79
N ARG A 104 -13.22 6.07 -9.15
CA ARG A 104 -14.46 5.70 -8.48
C ARG A 104 -14.62 6.40 -7.13
N PHE A 105 -13.53 6.94 -6.59
CA PHE A 105 -13.49 7.55 -5.26
C PHE A 105 -12.81 8.91 -5.30
N GLU A 106 -13.26 9.80 -4.42
CA GLU A 106 -12.51 11.03 -4.17
C GLU A 106 -11.12 10.70 -3.60
N PRO A 107 -10.10 11.50 -3.90
CA PRO A 107 -8.77 11.28 -3.34
C PRO A 107 -8.77 11.21 -1.81
N ILE A 108 -8.05 10.25 -1.25
CA ILE A 108 -7.96 10.02 0.20
C ILE A 108 -7.38 11.25 0.90
N GLN A 109 -8.02 11.66 2.00
CA GLN A 109 -7.59 12.78 2.84
C GLN A 109 -6.80 12.32 4.06
N LYS A 110 -6.04 13.24 4.66
CA LYS A 110 -5.13 12.96 5.78
C LYS A 110 -5.86 12.39 7.00
N GLU A 111 -7.08 12.83 7.23
CA GLU A 111 -7.94 12.44 8.36
C GLU A 111 -8.41 10.99 8.23
N GLU A 112 -8.40 10.42 7.02
CA GLU A 112 -8.80 9.03 6.78
C GLU A 112 -7.71 8.03 7.14
N LEU A 113 -6.42 8.44 7.10
CA LEU A 113 -5.26 7.57 7.25
C LEU A 113 -5.30 6.62 8.48
N PRO A 114 -5.77 7.05 9.67
CA PRO A 114 -5.84 6.16 10.83
C PRO A 114 -6.81 4.99 10.66
N TYR A 115 -7.79 5.10 9.74
CA TYR A 115 -8.87 4.15 9.53
C TYR A 115 -8.68 3.28 8.29
N LEU A 116 -7.53 3.40 7.61
CA LEU A 116 -7.26 2.66 6.38
C LEU A 116 -6.60 1.30 6.66
N LEU A 117 -7.14 0.29 5.98
CA LEU A 117 -6.64 -1.06 5.91
C LEU A 117 -6.12 -1.31 4.49
N TYR A 118 -5.04 -2.07 4.39
CA TYR A 118 -4.32 -2.28 3.13
C TYR A 118 -4.18 -3.77 2.83
N THR A 119 -4.43 -4.15 1.60
CA THR A 119 -4.16 -5.48 1.06
C THR A 119 -3.29 -5.35 -0.18
N VAL A 120 -2.23 -6.17 -0.25
CA VAL A 120 -1.33 -6.21 -1.40
C VAL A 120 -1.36 -7.60 -1.99
N TYR A 121 -1.79 -7.71 -3.24
CA TYR A 121 -1.71 -8.93 -4.05
C TYR A 121 -0.49 -8.85 -4.95
N ILE A 122 0.26 -9.94 -5.03
CA ILE A 122 1.41 -10.11 -5.93
C ILE A 122 1.06 -11.26 -6.87
N LEU A 123 1.19 -11.01 -8.17
CA LEU A 123 0.89 -11.99 -9.20
C LEU A 123 2.18 -12.75 -9.54
N SER A 124 2.12 -14.08 -9.51
CA SER A 124 3.25 -14.99 -9.79
C SER A 124 3.11 -15.65 -11.15
#